data_AF-A0A535N4K0-F1
#
_entry.id   AF-A0A535N4K0-F1
#
_cell.length_a   1.000
_cell.length_b   1.000
_cell.length_c   1.000
_cell.angle_alpha   90.00
_cell.angle_beta   90.00
_cell.angle_gamma   90.00
#
_symmetry.space_group_name_H-M   'P 1'
#
loop_
_entity.id
_entity.type
_entity.pdbx_description
1 polymer ?
#
loop_
_entity_poly.entity_id
_entity_poly.type
_entity_poly.pdbx_seq_one_letter_code
_entity_poly.pdbx_strand_id
1 'polypeptide(L)'
;MTTTIESPRLYEAAVKAMSQAAAEAEADHAPVRLAYWRMAALDSILGRLEDLRLANERVVPAEILELVQAYAERHDAELFGRAVVPELKDMNAVHDAVFEAQGRVMLQLAALRRVPNWQDLDTVLEPGDGEEAA
;
A
#
# COMPACT_ATOMS: atom_id res chain seq x y z
N MET A 1 35.29 -48.59 -12.55
CA MET A 1 33.93 -48.05 -12.77
C MET A 1 33.58 -47.20 -11.56
N THR A 2 33.78 -45.90 -11.67
CA THR A 2 33.54 -44.92 -10.60
C THR A 2 32.31 -44.11 -10.95
N THR A 3 31.15 -44.71 -10.74
CA THR A 3 29.91 -43.96 -10.58
C THR A 3 29.82 -43.61 -9.08
N THR A 4 29.13 -42.52 -8.73
CA THR A 4 28.67 -42.16 -7.36
C THR A 4 29.37 -41.01 -6.60
N ILE A 5 29.98 -40.01 -7.26
CA ILE A 5 30.35 -38.74 -6.56
C ILE A 5 29.78 -37.46 -7.24
N GLU A 6 29.31 -37.53 -8.49
CA GLU A 6 28.68 -36.37 -9.16
C GLU A 6 27.26 -36.05 -8.67
N SER A 7 26.44 -37.07 -8.39
CA SER A 7 25.02 -36.88 -8.03
C SER A 7 24.76 -36.07 -6.76
N PRO A 8 25.51 -36.22 -5.64
CA PRO A 8 25.31 -35.40 -4.45
C PRO A 8 25.61 -33.92 -4.67
N ARG A 9 26.68 -33.61 -5.42
CA ARG A 9 27.08 -32.22 -5.73
C ARG A 9 26.11 -31.56 -6.70
N LEU A 10 25.60 -32.31 -7.68
CA LEU A 10 24.56 -31.83 -8.59
C LEU A 10 23.24 -31.59 -7.86
N TYR A 11 22.89 -32.45 -6.90
CA TYR A 11 21.71 -32.26 -6.06
C TYR A 11 21.84 -31.03 -5.16
N GLU A 12 22.98 -30.85 -4.47
CA GLU A 12 23.25 -29.65 -3.66
C GLU A 12 23.22 -28.36 -4.51
N ALA A 13 23.81 -28.40 -5.72
CA ALA A 13 23.76 -27.27 -6.65
C ALA A 13 22.32 -26.96 -7.10
N ALA A 14 21.51 -27.99 -7.38
CA ALA A 14 20.11 -27.84 -7.76
C ALA A 14 19.27 -27.27 -6.60
N VAL A 15 19.43 -27.75 -5.37
CA VAL A 15 18.75 -27.24 -4.18
C VAL A 15 19.12 -25.77 -3.93
N LYS A 16 20.40 -25.42 -4.06
CA LYS A 16 20.86 -24.03 -3.93
C LYS A 16 20.24 -23.12 -5.00
N ALA A 17 20.21 -23.58 -6.26
CA ALA A 17 19.59 -22.83 -7.35
C ALA A 17 18.08 -22.64 -7.14
N MET A 18 17.37 -23.68 -6.67
CA MET A 18 15.95 -23.58 -6.33
C MET A 18 15.69 -22.61 -5.18
N SER A 19 16.51 -22.66 -4.12
CA SER A 19 16.40 -21.73 -2.99
C SER A 19 16.64 -20.29 -3.43
N GLN A 20 17.60 -20.07 -4.33
CA GLN A 20 17.89 -18.75 -4.85
C GLN A 20 16.75 -18.23 -5.74
N ALA A 21 16.24 -19.07 -6.66
CA ALA A 21 15.09 -18.72 -7.48
C ALA A 21 13.83 -18.43 -6.64
N ALA A 22 13.63 -19.17 -5.55
CA ALA A 22 12.53 -18.90 -4.62
C ALA A 22 12.71 -17.57 -3.87
N ALA A 23 13.93 -17.23 -3.46
CA ALA A 23 14.22 -15.95 -2.82
C ALA A 23 14.05 -14.77 -3.80
N GLU A 24 14.48 -14.92 -5.05
CA GLU A 24 14.28 -13.94 -6.11
C GLU A 24 12.79 -13.73 -6.41
N ALA A 25 12.04 -14.83 -6.58
CA ALA A 25 10.59 -14.74 -6.73
C ALA A 25 9.93 -14.07 -5.52
N GLU A 26 10.33 -14.40 -4.30
CA GLU A 26 9.76 -13.78 -3.10
C GLU A 26 10.09 -12.29 -2.99
N ALA A 27 11.29 -11.87 -3.40
CA ALA A 27 11.68 -10.46 -3.45
C ALA A 27 10.79 -9.66 -4.40
N ASP A 28 10.35 -10.27 -5.51
CA ASP A 28 9.44 -9.63 -6.46
C ASP A 28 8.00 -9.50 -5.91
N HIS A 29 7.53 -10.49 -5.16
CA HIS A 29 6.14 -10.53 -4.66
C HIS A 29 5.95 -9.83 -3.31
N ALA A 30 6.99 -9.76 -2.47
CA ALA A 30 6.90 -9.17 -1.13
C ALA A 30 6.44 -7.70 -1.12
N PRO A 31 6.94 -6.81 -1.99
CA PRO A 31 6.48 -5.42 -2.04
C PRO A 31 4.99 -5.31 -2.38
N VAL A 32 4.51 -6.15 -3.29
CA VAL A 32 3.09 -6.19 -3.70
C VAL A 32 2.21 -6.63 -2.53
N ARG A 33 2.59 -7.72 -1.84
CA ARG A 33 1.84 -8.18 -0.66
C ARG A 33 1.83 -7.15 0.46
N LEU A 34 2.97 -6.49 0.69
CA LEU A 34 3.05 -5.41 1.69
C LEU A 34 2.12 -4.25 1.32
N ALA A 35 2.08 -3.84 0.05
CA ALA A 35 1.16 -2.80 -0.41
C ALA A 35 -0.31 -3.18 -0.21
N TYR A 36 -0.71 -4.42 -0.52
CA TYR A 36 -2.06 -4.90 -0.23
C TYR A 36 -2.39 -4.93 1.26
N TRP A 37 -1.45 -5.36 2.10
CA TRP A 37 -1.63 -5.34 3.55
C TRP A 37 -1.80 -3.89 4.06
N ARG A 38 -0.99 -2.95 3.55
CA ARG A 38 -1.09 -1.53 3.88
C ARG A 38 -2.42 -0.92 3.47
N MET A 39 -2.97 -1.30 2.31
CA MET A 39 -4.32 -0.91 1.89
C MET A 39 -5.36 -1.42 2.89
N ALA A 40 -5.36 -2.70 3.20
CA ALA A 40 -6.33 -3.29 4.13
C ALA A 40 -6.28 -2.66 5.53
N ALA A 41 -5.08 -2.31 6.00
CA ALA A 41 -4.92 -1.59 7.27
C ALA A 41 -5.55 -0.19 7.23
N LEU A 42 -5.33 0.57 6.15
CA LEU A 42 -5.90 1.90 5.96
C LEU A 42 -7.42 1.84 5.76
N ASP A 43 -7.93 0.89 4.97
CA ASP A 43 -9.37 0.65 4.80
C ASP A 43 -10.05 0.36 6.14
N SER A 44 -9.41 -0.43 7.01
CA SER A 44 -9.93 -0.71 8.35
C SER A 44 -9.99 0.53 9.23
N ILE A 45 -9.04 1.46 9.09
CA ILE A 45 -9.05 2.72 9.84
C ILE A 45 -10.15 3.64 9.29
N LEU A 46 -10.23 3.80 7.96
CA LEU A 46 -11.26 4.60 7.31
C LEU A 46 -12.67 4.11 7.63
N GLY A 47 -12.89 2.79 7.64
CA GLY A 47 -14.17 2.21 8.06
C GLY A 47 -14.58 2.61 9.47
N ARG A 48 -13.65 2.61 10.43
CA ARG A 48 -13.92 3.04 11.80
C ARG A 48 -14.17 4.55 11.91
N LEU A 49 -13.47 5.36 11.12
CA LEU A 49 -13.71 6.81 11.06
C LEU A 49 -15.09 7.11 10.45
N GLU A 50 -15.48 6.37 9.42
CA GLU A 50 -16.81 6.47 8.81
C GLU A 50 -17.91 6.07 9.79
N ASP A 51 -17.74 4.98 10.55
CA ASP A 51 -18.70 4.56 11.58
C ASP A 51 -18.93 5.68 12.62
N LEU A 52 -17.86 6.36 13.04
CA LEU A 52 -17.94 7.50 13.96
C LEU A 52 -18.62 8.71 13.33
N ARG A 53 -18.31 8.99 12.06
CA ARG A 53 -18.95 10.06 11.30
C ARG A 53 -20.46 9.82 11.17
N LEU A 54 -20.87 8.59 10.91
CA LEU A 54 -22.28 8.18 10.85
C LEU A 54 -22.97 8.25 12.22
N ALA A 55 -22.24 8.02 13.30
CA ALA A 55 -22.69 8.26 14.67
C ALA A 55 -22.71 9.76 15.06
N ASN A 56 -22.33 10.66 14.14
CA ASN A 56 -22.24 12.10 14.34
C ASN A 56 -21.22 12.53 15.43
N GLU A 57 -20.20 11.68 15.65
CA GLU A 57 -19.07 11.98 16.52
C GLU A 57 -18.13 12.97 15.82
N ARG A 58 -17.77 14.04 16.52
CA ARG A 58 -16.91 15.11 15.95
C ARG A 58 -15.45 14.96 16.31
N VAL A 59 -15.14 14.17 17.33
CA VAL A 59 -13.79 14.00 17.87
C VAL A 59 -13.38 12.56 17.63
N VAL A 60 -12.17 12.38 17.10
CA VAL A 60 -11.60 11.04 16.91
C VAL A 60 -11.20 10.48 18.28
N PRO A 61 -11.68 9.27 18.65
CA PRO A 61 -11.24 8.58 19.86
C PRO A 61 -9.72 8.35 19.87
N ALA A 62 -9.13 8.43 21.05
CA ALA A 62 -7.67 8.32 21.23
C ALA A 62 -7.13 7.00 20.69
N GLU A 63 -7.86 5.89 20.85
CA GLU A 63 -7.45 4.58 20.35
C GLU A 63 -7.35 4.52 18.82
N ILE A 64 -8.14 5.31 18.09
CA ILE A 64 -8.04 5.39 16.63
C ILE A 64 -6.86 6.27 16.24
N LEU A 65 -6.64 7.39 16.94
CA LEU A 65 -5.47 8.24 16.71
C LEU A 65 -4.17 7.48 16.96
N GLU A 66 -4.11 6.67 18.01
CA GLU A 66 -2.96 5.81 18.30
C GLU A 66 -2.70 4.79 17.18
N LEU A 67 -3.76 4.19 16.62
CA LEU A 67 -3.63 3.29 15.47
C LEU A 67 -3.11 4.00 14.21
N VAL A 68 -3.64 5.20 13.92
CA VAL A 68 -3.18 6.03 12.80
C VAL A 68 -1.70 6.38 12.98
N GLN A 69 -1.30 6.82 14.18
CA GLN A 69 0.08 7.18 14.49
C GLN A 69 1.02 5.98 14.40
N ALA A 70 0.64 4.83 14.96
CA ALA A 70 1.44 3.61 14.93
C ALA A 70 1.63 3.06 13.50
N TYR A 71 0.60 3.17 12.65
CA TYR A 71 0.72 2.87 11.23
C TYR A 71 1.68 3.85 10.56
N ALA A 72 1.46 5.15 10.77
CA ALA A 72 2.19 6.21 10.09
C ALA A 72 3.68 6.20 10.42
N GLU A 73 4.04 6.03 11.69
CA GLU A 73 5.44 5.94 12.16
C GLU A 73 6.24 4.87 11.40
N ARG A 74 5.59 3.76 11.03
CA ARG A 74 6.25 2.63 10.36
C ARG A 74 6.22 2.71 8.84
N HIS A 75 5.21 3.36 8.27
CA HIS A 75 4.86 3.16 6.87
C HIS A 75 4.62 4.44 6.08
N ASP A 76 4.37 5.58 6.72
CA ASP A 76 4.01 6.81 6.04
C ASP A 76 4.44 8.05 6.84
N ALA A 77 5.60 8.59 6.49
CA ALA A 77 6.15 9.78 7.12
C ALA A 77 5.31 11.05 6.88
N GLU A 78 4.60 11.15 5.76
CA GLU A 78 3.70 12.28 5.48
C GLU A 78 2.48 12.23 6.38
N LEU A 79 1.87 11.05 6.52
CA LEU A 79 0.77 10.83 7.46
C LEU A 79 1.23 11.08 8.89
N PHE A 80 2.45 10.66 9.25
CA PHE A 80 2.98 10.86 10.61
C PHE A 80 3.16 12.34 10.91
N GLY A 81 3.73 13.11 9.97
CA GLY A 81 3.88 14.55 10.09
C GLY A 81 2.56 15.28 10.29
N ARG A 82 1.45 14.77 9.72
CA ARG A 82 0.11 15.31 9.94
C ARG A 82 -0.49 14.83 11.27
N ALA A 83 -0.46 13.53 11.54
CA ALA A 83 -1.12 12.91 12.71
C ALA A 83 -0.52 13.29 14.08
N VAL A 84 0.70 13.82 14.12
CA VAL A 84 1.39 14.26 15.35
C VAL A 84 1.04 15.70 15.73
N VAL A 85 0.38 16.47 14.85
CA VAL A 85 0.00 17.86 15.16
C VAL A 85 -1.23 17.85 16.09
N PRO A 86 -1.17 18.45 17.30
CA PRO A 86 -2.27 18.43 18.28
C PRO A 86 -3.58 19.06 17.80
N GLU A 87 -3.52 19.87 16.73
CA GLU A 87 -4.65 20.56 16.10
C GLU A 87 -5.46 19.63 15.16
N LEU A 88 -4.94 18.45 14.81
CA LEU A 88 -5.59 17.42 13.99
C LEU A 88 -6.50 16.48 14.82
N LYS A 89 -7.35 17.05 15.67
CA LYS A 89 -8.41 16.31 16.40
C LYS A 89 -9.77 16.36 15.71
N ASP A 90 -9.87 17.10 14.61
CA ASP A 90 -11.06 17.12 13.78
C ASP A 90 -11.18 15.82 12.98
N MET A 91 -12.37 15.22 13.01
CA MET A 91 -12.67 13.96 12.33
C MET A 91 -12.37 14.01 10.85
N ASN A 92 -12.77 15.08 10.16
CA ASN A 92 -12.59 15.21 8.72
C ASN A 92 -11.11 15.33 8.36
N ALA A 93 -10.36 16.12 9.12
CA ALA A 93 -8.94 16.30 8.88
C ALA A 93 -8.13 14.99 9.07
N VAL A 94 -8.50 14.16 10.05
CA VAL A 94 -7.92 12.82 10.23
C VAL A 94 -8.33 11.88 9.10
N HIS A 95 -9.60 11.88 8.72
CA HIS A 95 -10.11 11.08 7.61
C HIS A 95 -9.39 11.41 6.30
N ASP A 96 -9.28 12.69 5.95
CA ASP A 96 -8.62 13.14 4.72
C ASP A 96 -7.14 12.76 4.69
N ALA A 97 -6.43 12.89 5.82
CA ALA A 97 -5.04 12.48 5.91
C ALA A 97 -4.86 10.96 5.71
N VAL A 98 -5.72 10.14 6.29
CA VAL A 98 -5.72 8.68 6.10
C VAL A 98 -6.10 8.31 4.66
N PHE A 99 -7.06 9.01 4.07
CA PHE A 99 -7.48 8.81 2.68
C PHE A 99 -6.35 9.14 1.69
N GLU A 100 -5.63 10.24 1.89
CA GLU A 100 -4.44 10.57 1.10
C GLU A 100 -3.33 9.51 1.25
N ALA A 101 -3.11 9.00 2.46
CA ALA A 101 -2.17 7.89 2.69
C ALA A 101 -2.56 6.65 1.90
N GLN A 102 -3.86 6.35 1.84
CA GLN A 102 -4.37 5.26 1.00
C GLN A 102 -4.11 5.51 -0.48
N GLY A 103 -4.34 6.74 -0.96
CA GLY A 103 -4.02 7.16 -2.32
C GLY A 103 -2.55 6.91 -2.68
N ARG A 104 -1.61 7.27 -1.79
CA ARG A 104 -0.17 7.00 -1.97
C ARG A 104 0.13 5.50 -2.11
N VAL A 105 -0.51 4.65 -1.30
CA VAL A 105 -0.34 3.19 -1.39
C VAL A 105 -0.94 2.65 -2.70
N MET A 106 -2.08 3.17 -3.16
CA MET A 106 -2.67 2.79 -4.45
C MET A 106 -1.73 3.11 -5.63
N LEU A 107 -1.11 4.30 -5.63
CA LEU A 107 -0.12 4.67 -6.64
C LEU A 107 1.11 3.75 -6.60
N GLN A 108 1.60 3.45 -5.39
CA GLN A 108 2.69 2.49 -5.23
C GLN A 108 2.32 1.10 -5.78
N LEU A 109 1.12 0.61 -5.50
CA LEU A 109 0.65 -0.68 -5.96
C LEU A 109 0.52 -0.71 -7.49
N ALA A 110 0.01 0.35 -8.10
CA ALA A 110 -0.09 0.47 -9.55
C ALA A 110 1.30 0.41 -10.21
N ALA A 111 2.27 1.15 -9.67
CA ALA A 111 3.66 1.12 -10.13
C ALA A 111 4.28 -0.29 -10.01
N LEU A 112 4.10 -0.96 -8.87
CA LEU A 112 4.58 -2.33 -8.63
C LEU A 112 3.96 -3.33 -9.61
N ARG A 113 2.68 -3.14 -9.97
CA ARG A 113 1.93 -4.02 -10.88
C ARG A 113 2.09 -3.64 -12.36
N ARG A 114 2.78 -2.53 -12.65
CA ARG A 114 2.92 -1.97 -14.01
C ARG A 114 1.58 -1.77 -14.72
N VAL A 115 0.58 -1.35 -13.97
CA VAL A 115 -0.74 -1.00 -14.50
C VAL A 115 -0.89 0.53 -14.51
N PRO A 116 -1.55 1.11 -15.52
CA PRO A 116 -1.90 2.53 -15.48
C PRO A 116 -2.68 2.84 -14.20
N ASN A 117 -2.29 3.91 -13.52
CA ASN A 117 -3.00 4.38 -12.34
C ASN A 117 -4.08 5.40 -12.74
N TRP A 118 -4.98 5.74 -11.82
CA TRP A 118 -6.10 6.64 -12.11
C TRP A 118 -5.67 8.06 -12.53
N GLN A 119 -4.51 8.55 -12.08
CA GLN A 119 -3.93 9.83 -12.53
C GLN A 119 -3.46 9.75 -14.00
N ASP A 120 -2.95 8.59 -14.41
CA ASP A 120 -2.58 8.35 -15.80
C ASP A 120 -3.83 8.27 -16.69
N LEU A 121 -4.93 7.75 -16.15
CA LEU A 121 -6.21 7.65 -16.86
C LEU A 121 -6.86 9.02 -17.04
N ASP A 122 -6.83 9.91 -16.05
CA ASP A 122 -7.33 11.29 -16.21
C ASP A 122 -6.62 12.04 -17.34
N THR A 123 -5.32 11.80 -17.51
CA THR A 123 -4.52 12.39 -18.61
C THR A 123 -4.90 11.81 -19.99
N VAL A 124 -5.37 10.56 -20.04
CA VAL A 124 -5.85 9.91 -21.28
C VAL A 124 -7.31 10.25 -21.59
N LEU A 125 -8.07 10.66 -20.58
CA LEU A 125 -9.50 10.97 -20.67
C LEU A 125 -9.79 12.47 -20.78
N GLU A 126 -8.77 13.34 -20.83
CA GLU A 126 -8.99 14.72 -21.24
C GLU A 126 -9.71 14.73 -22.60
N PRO A 127 -10.89 15.36 -22.71
CA PRO A 127 -11.57 15.45 -23.99
C PRO A 127 -10.68 16.27 -24.90
N GLY A 128 -10.01 15.61 -25.85
CA GLY A 128 -9.42 16.30 -26.98
C GLY A 128 -10.52 17.15 -27.61
N ASP A 129 -10.25 18.44 -27.80
CA ASP A 129 -11.10 19.44 -28.45
C ASP A 129 -11.80 18.87 -29.69
N GLY A 130 -12.98 18.28 -29.48
CA GLY A 130 -13.67 17.43 -30.45
C GLY A 130 -15.18 17.49 -30.30
N GLU A 131 -15.68 18.52 -29.61
CA GLU A 131 -17.08 18.95 -29.72
C GLU A 131 -17.18 20.16 -30.65
N GLU A 132 -16.70 20.00 -31.88
CA GLU A 132 -17.17 20.80 -33.02
C GLU A 132 -17.69 19.87 -34.12
N ALA A 133 -18.98 20.07 -34.44
CA ALA A 133 -19.73 19.61 -35.61
C ALA A 133 -20.33 18.19 -35.61
N ALA A 134 -21.59 18.08 -35.16
CA ALA A 134 -22.75 17.81 -36.03
C ALA A 134 -24.08 17.91 -35.28
#